data_AF-A0A370GH44-F1
#
_entry.id   AF-A0A370GH44-F1
#
_cell.length_a   1.000
_cell.length_b   1.000
_cell.length_c   1.000
_cell.angle_alpha   90.00
_cell.angle_beta   90.00
_cell.angle_gamma   90.00
#
_symmetry.space_group_name_H-M   'P 1'
#
loop_
_entity.id
_entity.type
_entity.pdbx_description
1 polymer ?
#
loop_
_entity_poly.entity_id
_entity_poly.type
_entity_poly.pdbx_seq_one_letter_code
_entity_poly.pdbx_strand_id
1 'polypeptide(L)'
;MTSASKSHGLPAYSEFASTVETAPDARPRWPFAVLAAIGIALIAVPIATAMFPRAAKGEAMIDGFAPYVTASSVADFRTDLAVLDDARTTVVDLKAREQEPNRSELVDQFVRDYPGIRSEIGNMVGTIDRHRGDYDRLAALPPFGALPWLLALPGVLLTAAGVFGFRRASDGRSSPVWSSVAALAGAALIAVPVAGGLFGAAGAGQPVIDGFRPILTQAQVRKIQGYFVTLVAADGDLNSRYAPAVRAAHPEADLSGLAVLETRWQPMTSRFAALIGAMNDNIDDFDAVAALNDSTKPLGFTGFRALGWFYLVPGVLVLAVVATGIGKRHGVTTAGSEGK
;
A
#
# COMPACT_ATOMS: atom_id res chain seq x y z
N MET A 1 103.80 -4.74 35.98
CA MET A 1 103.13 -4.32 34.73
C MET A 1 102.04 -5.33 34.42
N THR A 2 100.93 -4.79 33.95
CA THR A 2 99.54 -5.24 34.09
C THR A 2 99.14 -6.34 33.09
N SER A 3 98.29 -7.25 33.57
CA SER A 3 97.59 -8.31 32.84
C SER A 3 96.65 -7.80 31.75
N ALA A 4 96.43 -8.63 30.72
CA ALA A 4 95.20 -8.61 29.93
C ALA A 4 94.84 -10.05 29.50
N SER A 5 93.84 -10.62 30.16
CA SER A 5 93.22 -11.90 29.79
C SER A 5 92.00 -11.62 28.92
N LYS A 6 91.94 -12.21 27.72
CA LYS A 6 90.79 -12.15 26.81
C LYS A 6 89.72 -13.13 27.29
N SER A 7 88.64 -12.62 27.86
CA SER A 7 87.41 -13.38 28.06
C SER A 7 86.58 -13.39 26.78
N HIS A 8 86.44 -14.55 26.15
CA HIS A 8 85.43 -14.80 25.13
C HIS A 8 84.04 -14.77 25.76
N GLY A 9 83.30 -13.67 25.54
CA GLY A 9 81.88 -13.59 25.88
C GLY A 9 81.06 -14.41 24.88
N LEU A 10 80.35 -15.42 25.37
CA LEU A 10 79.26 -16.06 24.63
C LEU A 10 78.17 -14.99 24.38
N PRO A 11 77.53 -14.96 23.20
CA PRO A 11 76.43 -14.03 22.93
C PRO A 11 75.34 -14.25 23.97
N ALA A 12 74.92 -13.16 24.61
CA ALA A 12 73.93 -13.18 25.65
C ALA A 12 72.60 -13.70 25.09
N TYR A 13 72.00 -14.69 25.78
CA TYR A 13 70.64 -15.19 25.52
C TYR A 13 69.56 -14.08 25.56
N SER A 14 69.90 -12.83 25.89
CA SER A 14 69.02 -11.67 25.87
C SER A 14 68.66 -11.18 24.47
N GLU A 15 69.41 -11.53 23.42
CA GLU A 15 69.00 -11.18 22.03
C GLU A 15 67.91 -12.12 21.47
N PHE A 16 67.66 -13.26 22.13
CA PHE A 16 66.55 -14.17 21.82
C PHE A 16 65.36 -14.00 22.78
N ALA A 17 65.41 -13.00 23.68
CA ALA A 17 64.29 -12.65 24.54
C ALA A 17 63.19 -11.99 23.72
N SER A 18 62.33 -12.86 23.17
CA SER A 18 60.93 -12.61 22.85
C SER A 18 60.66 -11.26 22.18
N THR A 19 60.79 -11.22 20.85
CA THR A 19 59.77 -10.51 20.08
C THR A 19 58.45 -11.16 20.48
N VAL A 20 57.72 -10.57 21.41
CA VAL A 20 56.37 -10.98 21.73
C VAL A 20 55.60 -10.70 20.45
N GLU A 21 55.50 -11.71 19.59
CA GLU A 21 54.68 -11.71 18.41
C GLU A 21 53.24 -11.58 18.93
N THR A 22 52.82 -10.32 19.03
CA THR A 22 51.53 -9.94 19.57
C THR A 22 50.55 -10.46 18.54
N ALA A 23 49.85 -11.55 18.89
CA ALA A 23 48.86 -12.14 18.02
C ALA A 23 47.91 -11.01 17.55
N PRO A 24 47.68 -10.86 16.24
CA PRO A 24 46.86 -9.76 15.74
C PRO A 24 45.50 -9.78 16.41
N ASP A 25 45.09 -8.63 16.97
CA ASP A 25 43.83 -8.50 17.67
C ASP A 25 42.67 -9.08 16.85
N ALA A 26 41.94 -10.01 17.47
CA ALA A 26 40.80 -10.64 16.83
C ALA A 26 39.76 -9.57 16.45
N ARG A 27 39.50 -9.43 15.14
CA ARG A 27 38.57 -8.42 14.64
C ARG A 27 37.17 -8.67 15.21
N PRO A 28 36.42 -7.61 15.60
CA PRO A 28 35.10 -7.76 16.18
C PRO A 28 34.13 -8.38 15.16
N ARG A 29 33.57 -9.54 15.51
CA ARG A 29 32.66 -10.32 14.64
C ARG A 29 31.19 -9.95 14.81
N TRP A 30 30.84 -9.31 15.93
CA TRP A 30 29.47 -8.96 16.28
C TRP A 30 28.75 -8.06 15.25
N PRO A 31 29.39 -7.09 14.54
CA PRO A 31 28.66 -6.24 13.60
C PRO A 31 28.07 -7.06 12.45
N PHE A 32 28.84 -8.04 11.95
CA PHE A 32 28.40 -8.92 10.88
C PHE A 32 27.31 -9.90 11.31
N ALA A 33 27.34 -10.36 12.56
CA ALA A 33 26.24 -11.15 13.13
C ALA A 33 24.94 -10.33 13.23
N VAL A 34 25.03 -9.07 13.67
CA VAL A 34 23.88 -8.15 13.73
C VAL A 34 23.33 -7.86 12.32
N LEU A 35 24.20 -7.57 11.34
CA LEU A 35 23.78 -7.36 9.95
C LEU A 35 23.08 -8.60 9.36
N ALA A 36 23.59 -9.80 9.63
CA ALA A 36 22.93 -11.03 9.22
C ALA A 36 21.55 -11.19 9.86
N ALA A 37 21.43 -10.91 11.17
CA ALA A 37 20.15 -10.99 11.87
C ALA A 37 19.12 -9.99 11.33
N ILE A 38 19.53 -8.73 11.09
CA ILE A 38 18.66 -7.72 10.47
C ILE A 38 18.26 -8.16 9.06
N GLY A 39 19.21 -8.64 8.26
CA GLY A 39 18.95 -9.11 6.91
C GLY A 39 17.93 -10.25 6.86
N ILE A 40 18.07 -11.24 7.75
CA ILE A 40 17.12 -12.35 7.89
C ILE A 40 15.75 -11.84 8.29
N ALA A 41 15.67 -10.91 9.25
CA ALA A 41 14.39 -10.33 9.68
C ALA A 41 13.68 -9.59 8.53
N LEU A 42 14.41 -8.82 7.72
CA LEU A 42 13.87 -8.12 6.55
C LEU A 42 13.31 -9.05 5.46
N ILE A 43 13.80 -10.29 5.39
CA ILE A 43 13.27 -11.33 4.49
C ILE A 43 12.07 -12.04 5.14
N ALA A 44 12.21 -12.41 6.41
CA ALA A 44 11.23 -13.23 7.12
C ALA A 44 9.92 -12.48 7.39
N VAL A 45 9.98 -11.19 7.73
CA VAL A 45 8.78 -10.39 8.07
C VAL A 45 7.80 -10.30 6.90
N PRO A 46 8.20 -9.92 5.66
CA PRO A 46 7.28 -9.90 4.52
C PRO A 46 6.65 -11.27 4.22
N ILE A 47 7.38 -12.36 4.42
CA ILE A 47 6.87 -13.73 4.22
C ILE A 47 5.85 -14.07 5.31
N ALA A 48 6.21 -13.88 6.57
CA ALA A 48 5.37 -14.21 7.72
C ALA A 48 4.06 -13.40 7.76
N THR A 49 4.08 -12.19 7.23
CA THR A 49 2.90 -11.29 7.14
C THR A 49 2.14 -11.42 5.82
N ALA A 50 2.57 -12.30 4.92
CA ALA A 50 2.04 -12.48 3.58
C ALA A 50 2.01 -11.16 2.77
N MET A 51 3.00 -10.28 2.96
CA MET A 51 3.08 -8.99 2.26
C MET A 51 3.15 -9.14 0.74
N PHE A 52 3.83 -10.15 0.20
CA PHE A 52 3.92 -10.37 -1.25
C PHE A 52 2.56 -10.51 -1.94
N PRO A 53 1.73 -11.51 -1.60
CA PRO A 53 0.42 -11.65 -2.24
C PRO A 53 -0.51 -10.48 -1.88
N ARG A 54 -0.47 -9.97 -0.64
CA ARG A 54 -1.37 -8.88 -0.21
C ARG A 54 -1.06 -7.56 -0.88
N ALA A 55 0.21 -7.26 -1.15
CA ALA A 55 0.61 -6.05 -1.84
C ALA A 55 0.28 -6.11 -3.34
N ALA A 56 0.44 -7.27 -3.99
CA ALA A 56 -0.01 -7.48 -5.36
C ALA A 56 -1.53 -7.32 -5.50
N LYS A 57 -2.30 -7.85 -4.55
CA LYS A 57 -3.76 -7.63 -4.46
C LYS A 57 -4.10 -6.15 -4.25
N GLY A 58 -3.34 -5.44 -3.42
CA GLY A 58 -3.52 -4.00 -3.24
C GLY A 58 -3.25 -3.18 -4.51
N GLU A 59 -2.27 -3.60 -5.31
CA GLU A 59 -2.00 -3.01 -6.62
C GLU A 59 -3.17 -3.25 -7.59
N ALA A 60 -3.62 -4.51 -7.72
CA ALA A 60 -4.77 -4.86 -8.56
C ALA A 60 -6.05 -4.10 -8.16
N MET A 61 -6.27 -3.94 -6.85
CA MET A 61 -7.36 -3.14 -6.31
C MET A 61 -7.26 -1.66 -6.71
N ILE A 62 -6.08 -1.06 -6.57
CA ILE A 62 -5.87 0.32 -7.02
C ILE A 62 -6.17 0.39 -8.52
N ASP A 63 -5.53 -0.40 -9.35
CA ASP A 63 -5.71 -0.36 -10.81
C ASP A 63 -7.17 -0.58 -11.24
N GLY A 64 -7.86 -1.53 -10.60
CA GLY A 64 -9.26 -1.84 -10.88
C GLY A 64 -10.22 -0.69 -10.56
N PHE A 65 -9.94 0.10 -9.53
CA PHE A 65 -10.77 1.26 -9.16
C PHE A 65 -10.39 2.56 -9.88
N ALA A 66 -9.19 2.66 -10.47
CA ALA A 66 -8.68 3.87 -11.09
C ALA A 66 -9.68 4.61 -12.02
N PRO A 67 -10.41 3.95 -12.93
CA PRO A 67 -11.35 4.65 -13.80
C PRO A 67 -12.55 5.25 -13.06
N TYR A 68 -12.94 4.69 -11.90
CA TYR A 68 -14.16 5.07 -11.18
C TYR A 68 -13.94 6.11 -10.08
N VAL A 69 -12.70 6.29 -9.65
CA VAL A 69 -12.33 7.26 -8.61
C VAL A 69 -11.99 8.63 -9.22
N THR A 70 -12.27 8.85 -10.51
CA THR A 70 -12.01 10.14 -11.18
C THR A 70 -13.12 11.16 -10.92
N ALA A 71 -12.78 12.45 -10.97
CA ALA A 71 -13.78 13.53 -10.83
C ALA A 71 -14.88 13.46 -11.91
N SER A 72 -14.51 13.09 -13.14
CA SER A 72 -15.45 12.88 -14.25
C SER A 72 -16.38 11.70 -13.99
N SER A 73 -15.86 10.54 -13.56
CA SER A 73 -16.70 9.38 -13.28
C SER A 73 -17.67 9.64 -12.12
N VAL A 74 -17.23 10.34 -11.07
CA VAL A 74 -18.09 10.74 -9.96
C VAL A 74 -19.20 11.69 -10.43
N ALA A 75 -18.87 12.68 -11.27
CA ALA A 75 -19.85 13.61 -11.83
C ALA A 75 -20.86 12.88 -12.74
N ASP A 76 -20.39 11.91 -13.52
CA ASP A 76 -21.22 11.05 -14.35
C ASP A 76 -22.22 10.24 -13.52
N PHE A 77 -21.78 9.57 -12.45
CA PHE A 77 -22.69 8.84 -11.55
C PHE A 77 -23.71 9.76 -10.89
N ARG A 78 -23.31 10.98 -10.49
CA ARG A 78 -24.25 11.97 -9.93
C ARG A 78 -25.29 12.40 -10.97
N THR A 79 -24.87 12.59 -12.21
CA THR A 79 -25.76 12.92 -13.32
C THR A 79 -26.73 11.79 -13.60
N ASP A 80 -26.28 10.54 -13.57
CA ASP A 80 -27.11 9.35 -13.75
C ASP A 80 -28.19 9.23 -12.65
N LEU A 81 -27.82 9.51 -11.40
CA LEU A 81 -28.80 9.60 -10.30
C LEU A 81 -29.78 10.78 -10.46
N ALA A 82 -29.37 11.89 -11.06
CA ALA A 82 -30.29 12.99 -11.36
C ALA A 82 -31.32 12.58 -12.42
N VAL A 83 -30.87 11.92 -13.50
CA VAL A 83 -31.76 11.43 -14.58
C VAL A 83 -32.83 10.47 -14.05
N LEU A 84 -32.45 9.55 -13.18
CA LEU A 84 -33.41 8.63 -12.54
C LEU A 84 -34.39 9.37 -11.60
N ASP A 85 -33.94 10.43 -10.92
CA ASP A 85 -34.79 11.25 -10.06
C ASP A 85 -35.80 12.08 -10.85
N ASP A 86 -35.37 12.63 -12.00
CA ASP A 86 -36.23 13.38 -12.91
C ASP A 86 -37.30 12.47 -13.53
N ALA A 87 -36.92 11.25 -13.93
CA ALA A 87 -37.85 10.24 -14.40
C ALA A 87 -38.89 9.87 -13.33
N ARG A 88 -38.45 9.65 -12.08
CA ARG A 88 -39.36 9.43 -10.96
C ARG A 88 -40.31 10.61 -10.74
N THR A 89 -39.78 11.83 -10.74
CA THR A 89 -40.58 13.05 -10.52
C THR A 89 -41.64 13.20 -11.60
N THR A 90 -41.28 12.92 -12.86
CA THR A 90 -42.23 12.88 -13.98
C THR A 90 -43.39 11.92 -13.69
N VAL A 91 -43.11 10.69 -13.25
CA VAL A 91 -44.14 9.70 -12.91
C VAL A 91 -45.03 10.18 -11.74
N VAL A 92 -44.43 10.79 -10.71
CA VAL A 92 -45.18 11.32 -9.56
C VAL A 92 -46.12 12.46 -9.99
N ASP A 93 -45.65 13.36 -10.86
CA ASP A 93 -46.45 14.48 -11.34
C ASP A 93 -47.61 14.01 -12.23
N LEU A 94 -47.40 13.02 -13.09
CA LEU A 94 -48.46 12.40 -13.89
C LEU A 94 -49.54 11.79 -13.01
N LYS A 95 -49.14 11.10 -11.92
CA LYS A 95 -50.07 10.54 -10.93
C LYS A 95 -50.87 11.62 -10.22
N ALA A 96 -50.20 12.70 -9.79
CA ALA A 96 -50.84 13.80 -9.09
C ALA A 96 -51.87 14.56 -9.96
N ARG A 97 -51.68 14.55 -11.29
CA ARG A 97 -52.59 15.16 -12.28
C ARG A 97 -53.67 14.21 -12.79
N GLU A 98 -53.74 12.98 -12.26
CA GLU A 98 -54.63 11.92 -12.75
C GLU A 98 -54.42 11.59 -14.24
N GLN A 99 -53.20 11.77 -14.74
CA GLN A 99 -52.79 11.51 -16.13
C GLN A 99 -52.14 10.14 -16.31
N GLU A 100 -52.29 9.24 -15.34
CA GLU A 100 -51.82 7.85 -15.41
C GLU A 100 -52.95 6.95 -15.92
N PRO A 101 -52.96 6.55 -17.21
CA PRO A 101 -54.07 5.78 -17.78
C PRO A 101 -54.07 4.32 -17.31
N ASN A 102 -52.90 3.75 -16.99
CA ASN A 102 -52.76 2.39 -16.49
C ASN A 102 -51.73 2.36 -15.35
N ARG A 103 -52.13 1.77 -14.22
CA ARG A 103 -51.21 1.52 -13.11
C ARG A 103 -50.25 0.38 -13.45
N SER A 104 -49.00 0.55 -13.04
CA SER A 104 -47.97 -0.47 -13.14
C SER A 104 -47.30 -0.69 -11.80
N GLU A 105 -47.32 -1.94 -11.34
CA GLU A 105 -46.68 -2.34 -10.07
C GLU A 105 -45.16 -2.11 -10.11
N LEU A 106 -44.51 -2.30 -11.26
CA LEU A 106 -43.07 -2.08 -11.44
C LEU A 106 -42.72 -0.59 -11.34
N VAL A 107 -43.53 0.26 -11.98
CA VAL A 107 -43.37 1.72 -11.91
C VAL A 107 -43.69 2.24 -10.50
N ASP A 108 -44.73 1.71 -9.86
CA ASP A 108 -45.05 1.99 -8.45
C ASP A 108 -43.90 1.61 -7.53
N GLN A 109 -43.31 0.43 -7.73
CA GLN A 109 -42.16 -0.03 -6.95
C GLN A 109 -40.97 0.91 -7.13
N PHE A 110 -40.64 1.28 -8.36
CA PHE A 110 -39.56 2.23 -8.63
C PHE A 110 -39.79 3.56 -7.91
N VAL A 111 -40.98 4.16 -8.02
CA VAL A 111 -41.29 5.44 -7.36
C VAL A 111 -41.13 5.36 -5.84
N ARG A 112 -41.53 4.23 -5.22
CA ARG A 112 -41.40 3.99 -3.78
C ARG A 112 -39.95 3.75 -3.35
N ASP A 113 -39.22 2.90 -4.05
CA ASP A 113 -37.93 2.39 -3.60
C ASP A 113 -36.77 3.34 -3.95
N TYR A 114 -36.92 4.12 -5.03
CA TYR A 114 -35.86 4.97 -5.57
C TYR A 114 -35.26 5.99 -4.58
N PRO A 115 -36.01 6.67 -3.68
CA PRO A 115 -35.40 7.54 -2.67
C PRO A 115 -34.35 6.82 -1.81
N GLY A 116 -34.58 5.55 -1.46
CA GLY A 116 -33.62 4.72 -0.76
C GLY A 116 -32.41 4.38 -1.63
N ILE A 117 -32.66 3.96 -2.88
CA ILE A 117 -31.61 3.66 -3.89
C ILE A 117 -30.68 4.87 -4.08
N ARG A 118 -31.27 6.06 -4.30
CA ARG A 118 -30.56 7.32 -4.51
C ARG A 118 -29.71 7.68 -3.31
N SER A 119 -30.25 7.57 -2.09
CA SER A 119 -29.52 7.85 -0.86
C SER A 119 -28.29 6.96 -0.73
N GLU A 120 -28.44 5.66 -0.93
CA GLU A 120 -27.36 4.70 -0.73
C GLU A 120 -26.27 4.79 -1.81
N ILE A 121 -26.65 4.80 -3.09
CA ILE A 121 -25.68 4.97 -4.19
C ILE A 121 -25.04 6.36 -4.11
N GLY A 122 -25.81 7.39 -3.76
CA GLY A 122 -25.30 8.75 -3.55
C GLY A 122 -24.27 8.83 -2.43
N ASN A 123 -24.50 8.14 -1.31
CA ASN A 123 -23.54 8.05 -0.20
C ASN A 123 -22.26 7.30 -0.60
N MET A 124 -22.38 6.23 -1.39
CA MET A 124 -21.24 5.50 -1.94
C MET A 124 -20.40 6.41 -2.84
N VAL A 125 -21.02 7.06 -3.83
CA VAL A 125 -20.36 8.01 -4.74
C VAL A 125 -19.75 9.19 -3.98
N GLY A 126 -20.45 9.71 -2.97
CA GLY A 126 -19.93 10.77 -2.09
C GLY A 126 -18.72 10.34 -1.26
N THR A 127 -18.65 9.07 -0.87
CA THR A 127 -17.49 8.51 -0.15
C THR A 127 -16.29 8.35 -1.09
N ILE A 128 -16.51 7.86 -2.31
CA ILE A 128 -15.48 7.80 -3.35
C ILE A 128 -14.91 9.21 -3.60
N ASP A 129 -15.76 10.22 -3.79
CA ASP A 129 -15.33 11.60 -4.02
C ASP A 129 -14.52 12.19 -2.86
N ARG A 130 -14.98 11.95 -1.62
CA ARG A 130 -14.31 12.44 -0.41
C ARG A 130 -12.89 11.89 -0.24
N HIS A 131 -12.67 10.63 -0.62
CA HIS A 131 -11.38 9.95 -0.47
C HIS A 131 -10.56 9.89 -1.75
N ARG A 132 -11.03 10.48 -2.85
CA ARG A 132 -10.33 10.50 -4.14
C ARG A 132 -8.91 11.03 -4.02
N GLY A 133 -8.71 12.15 -3.31
CA GLY A 133 -7.38 12.73 -3.14
C GLY A 133 -6.43 11.84 -2.34
N ASP A 134 -6.95 11.03 -1.41
CA ASP A 134 -6.14 10.05 -0.67
C ASP A 134 -5.81 8.84 -1.55
N TYR A 135 -6.78 8.38 -2.35
CA TYR A 135 -6.58 7.34 -3.35
C TYR A 135 -5.53 7.74 -4.39
N ASP A 136 -5.59 8.96 -4.93
CA ASP A 136 -4.62 9.47 -5.92
C ASP A 136 -3.18 9.46 -5.36
N ARG A 137 -3.01 9.77 -4.07
CA ARG A 137 -1.70 9.70 -3.40
C ARG A 137 -1.18 8.26 -3.27
N LEU A 138 -2.07 7.29 -3.06
CA LEU A 138 -1.70 5.88 -3.02
C LEU A 138 -1.35 5.39 -4.43
N ALA A 139 -2.15 5.73 -5.44
CA ALA A 139 -1.91 5.36 -6.83
C ALA A 139 -0.63 5.98 -7.41
N ALA A 140 -0.17 7.11 -6.88
CA ALA A 140 1.08 7.75 -7.27
C ALA A 140 2.34 7.08 -6.69
N LEU A 141 2.19 6.15 -5.74
CA LEU A 141 3.33 5.40 -5.21
C LEU A 141 3.92 4.47 -6.26
N PRO A 142 5.18 4.00 -6.06
CA PRO A 142 5.67 2.83 -6.75
C PRO A 142 4.67 1.65 -6.61
N PRO A 143 4.58 0.75 -7.61
CA PRO A 143 3.67 -0.38 -7.60
C PRO A 143 3.66 -1.09 -6.25
N PHE A 144 2.48 -1.31 -5.66
CA PHE A 144 2.38 -1.85 -4.30
C PHE A 144 3.05 -3.22 -4.19
N GLY A 145 2.96 -4.05 -5.24
CA GLY A 145 3.64 -5.33 -5.34
C GLY A 145 5.18 -5.25 -5.24
N ALA A 146 5.78 -4.07 -5.44
CA ALA A 146 7.21 -3.84 -5.26
C ALA A 146 7.60 -3.56 -3.79
N LEU A 147 6.67 -3.12 -2.93
CA LEU A 147 6.96 -2.77 -1.53
C LEU A 147 7.65 -3.92 -0.76
N PRO A 148 7.17 -5.18 -0.82
CA PRO A 148 7.82 -6.28 -0.10
C PRO A 148 9.26 -6.53 -0.59
N TRP A 149 9.53 -6.29 -1.88
CA TRP A 149 10.88 -6.40 -2.46
C TRP A 149 11.83 -5.33 -1.99
N LEU A 150 11.33 -4.12 -1.67
CA LEU A 150 12.13 -3.05 -1.08
C LEU A 150 12.66 -3.42 0.32
N LEU A 151 12.05 -4.39 1.02
CA LEU A 151 12.60 -4.99 2.24
C LEU A 151 13.49 -6.20 1.93
N ALA A 152 12.98 -7.13 1.11
CA ALA A 152 13.62 -8.42 0.89
C ALA A 152 14.98 -8.30 0.18
N LEU A 153 15.11 -7.45 -0.85
CA LEU A 153 16.36 -7.31 -1.60
C LEU A 153 17.51 -6.75 -0.74
N PRO A 154 17.35 -5.62 0.00
CA PRO A 154 18.32 -5.21 1.00
C PRO A 154 18.55 -6.29 2.06
N GLY A 155 17.51 -7.01 2.50
CA GLY A 155 17.63 -8.11 3.45
C GLY A 155 18.58 -9.23 2.97
N VAL A 156 18.49 -9.62 1.70
CA VAL A 156 19.39 -10.60 1.08
C VAL A 156 20.83 -10.07 1.05
N LEU A 157 21.02 -8.82 0.63
CA LEU A 157 22.35 -8.18 0.60
C LEU A 157 22.97 -8.11 2.00
N LEU A 158 22.18 -7.76 3.01
CA LEU A 158 22.63 -7.66 4.41
C LEU A 158 22.94 -9.03 5.00
N THR A 159 22.14 -10.05 4.68
CA THR A 159 22.40 -11.44 5.08
C THR A 159 23.71 -11.93 4.47
N ALA A 160 23.92 -11.71 3.17
CA ALA A 160 25.15 -12.07 2.49
C ALA A 160 26.36 -11.30 3.07
N ALA A 161 26.25 -9.98 3.23
CA ALA A 161 27.31 -9.16 3.81
C ALA A 161 27.65 -9.57 5.24
N GLY A 162 26.65 -9.92 6.05
CA GLY A 162 26.82 -10.46 7.39
C GLY A 162 27.54 -11.80 7.39
N VAL A 163 27.06 -12.80 6.62
CA VAL A 163 27.66 -14.14 6.59
C VAL A 163 29.09 -14.11 6.04
N PHE A 164 29.30 -13.49 4.88
CA PHE A 164 30.64 -13.46 4.25
C PHE A 164 31.61 -12.54 4.99
N GLY A 165 31.12 -11.43 5.56
CA GLY A 165 31.89 -10.56 6.43
C GLY A 165 32.34 -11.26 7.70
N PHE A 166 31.44 -12.03 8.34
CA PHE A 166 31.75 -12.82 9.53
C PHE A 166 32.81 -13.89 9.26
N ARG A 167 32.69 -14.63 8.15
CA ARG A 167 33.69 -15.64 7.75
C ARG A 167 35.05 -15.00 7.51
N ARG A 168 35.10 -13.91 6.75
CA ARG A 168 36.36 -13.24 6.43
C ARG A 168 37.02 -12.55 7.63
N ALA A 169 36.22 -12.04 8.57
CA ALA A 169 36.70 -11.54 9.86
C ALA A 169 37.26 -12.66 10.75
N SER A 170 36.73 -13.88 10.63
CA SER A 170 37.27 -15.06 11.31
C SER A 170 38.65 -15.44 10.77
N ASP A 171 38.90 -15.21 9.48
CA ASP A 171 40.20 -15.39 8.83
C ASP A 171 41.18 -14.21 9.04
N GLY A 172 40.83 -13.23 9.89
CA GLY A 172 41.67 -12.06 10.19
C GLY A 172 41.76 -11.00 9.08
N ARG A 173 41.08 -11.19 7.95
CA ARG A 173 41.15 -10.29 6.78
C ARG A 173 40.16 -9.13 6.93
N SER A 174 40.57 -7.93 6.48
CA SER A 174 39.62 -6.83 6.31
C SER A 174 38.67 -7.13 5.15
N SER A 175 37.41 -6.71 5.29
CA SER A 175 36.49 -6.67 4.15
C SER A 175 35.77 -5.32 4.08
N PRO A 176 36.46 -4.27 3.59
CA PRO A 176 35.80 -3.00 3.31
C PRO A 176 34.62 -3.18 2.33
N VAL A 177 34.73 -4.14 1.41
CA VAL A 177 33.68 -4.46 0.43
C VAL A 177 32.35 -4.80 1.10
N TRP A 178 32.33 -5.73 2.07
CA TRP A 178 31.08 -6.13 2.73
C TRP A 178 30.49 -5.03 3.62
N SER A 179 31.33 -4.21 4.23
CA SER A 179 30.87 -3.01 4.95
C SER A 179 30.25 -1.97 4.01
N SER A 180 30.84 -1.75 2.83
CA SER A 180 30.28 -0.86 1.81
C SER A 180 28.96 -1.38 1.24
N VAL A 181 28.86 -2.69 0.96
CA VAL A 181 27.59 -3.31 0.51
C VAL A 181 26.49 -3.13 1.57
N ALA A 182 26.80 -3.38 2.84
CA ALA A 182 25.84 -3.15 3.92
C ALA A 182 25.44 -1.67 4.06
N ALA A 183 26.40 -0.75 3.93
CA ALA A 183 26.12 0.69 3.97
C ALA A 183 25.20 1.12 2.82
N LEU A 184 25.44 0.64 1.60
CA LEU A 184 24.60 0.92 0.44
C LEU A 184 23.19 0.36 0.62
N ALA A 185 23.06 -0.88 1.12
CA ALA A 185 21.76 -1.48 1.41
C ALA A 185 20.99 -0.68 2.48
N GLY A 186 21.68 -0.28 3.56
CA GLY A 186 21.11 0.57 4.61
C GLY A 186 20.68 1.95 4.09
N ALA A 187 21.49 2.58 3.24
CA ALA A 187 21.17 3.85 2.61
C ALA A 187 19.97 3.73 1.66
N ALA A 188 19.89 2.64 0.88
CA ALA A 188 18.76 2.38 -0.03
C ALA A 188 17.44 2.20 0.73
N LEU A 189 17.45 1.50 1.87
CA LEU A 189 16.30 1.36 2.77
C LEU A 189 15.78 2.69 3.32
N ILE A 190 16.59 3.74 3.31
CA ILE A 190 16.17 5.08 3.73
C ILE A 190 15.74 5.91 2.52
N ALA A 191 16.61 5.98 1.51
CA ALA A 191 16.45 6.88 0.38
C ALA A 191 15.24 6.52 -0.48
N VAL A 192 15.02 5.23 -0.77
CA VAL A 192 13.94 4.80 -1.67
C VAL A 192 12.55 5.10 -1.09
N PRO A 193 12.23 4.77 0.18
CA PRO A 193 10.95 5.12 0.79
C PRO A 193 10.67 6.62 0.87
N VAL A 194 11.72 7.41 1.17
CA VAL A 194 11.61 8.87 1.28
C VAL A 194 11.37 9.49 -0.08
N ALA A 195 12.21 9.16 -1.07
CA ALA A 195 12.09 9.67 -2.43
C ALA A 195 10.82 9.15 -3.13
N GLY A 196 10.40 7.92 -2.81
CA GLY A 196 9.17 7.30 -3.31
C GLY A 196 7.89 7.77 -2.61
N GLY A 197 7.97 8.67 -1.63
CA GLY A 197 6.79 9.29 -1.02
C GLY A 197 6.00 8.42 -0.03
N LEU A 198 6.56 7.29 0.43
CA LEU A 198 5.84 6.36 1.33
C LEU A 198 5.35 7.03 2.63
N PHE A 199 6.09 8.03 3.13
CA PHE A 199 5.67 8.78 4.32
C PHE A 199 4.47 9.69 4.08
N GLY A 200 4.35 10.28 2.88
CA GLY A 200 3.18 11.07 2.50
C GLY A 200 1.96 10.18 2.31
N ALA A 201 2.15 9.04 1.64
CA ALA A 201 1.07 8.08 1.39
C ALA A 201 0.61 7.32 2.64
N ALA A 202 1.48 7.15 3.64
CA ALA A 202 1.13 6.55 4.94
C ALA A 202 -0.09 7.22 5.61
N GLY A 203 -0.23 8.54 5.45
CA GLY A 203 -1.39 9.29 5.95
C GLY A 203 -2.68 9.08 5.16
N ALA A 204 -2.58 8.70 3.88
CA ALA A 204 -3.69 8.56 2.95
C ALA A 204 -4.34 7.16 2.96
N GLY A 205 -3.55 6.11 3.26
CA GLY A 205 -4.02 4.72 3.24
C GLY A 205 -5.18 4.42 4.20
N GLN A 206 -5.09 4.92 5.44
CA GLN A 206 -6.08 4.62 6.47
C GLN A 206 -7.46 5.22 6.17
N PRO A 207 -7.60 6.51 5.81
CA PRO A 207 -8.88 7.08 5.37
C PRO A 207 -9.53 6.31 4.21
N VAL A 208 -8.76 5.88 3.21
CA VAL A 208 -9.28 5.10 2.08
C VAL A 208 -9.85 3.77 2.56
N ILE A 209 -9.11 3.02 3.38
CA ILE A 209 -9.62 1.76 3.94
C ILE A 209 -10.90 1.98 4.75
N ASP A 210 -10.90 2.96 5.66
CA ASP A 210 -12.04 3.16 6.54
C ASP A 210 -13.29 3.63 5.78
N GLY A 211 -13.11 4.44 4.73
CA GLY A 211 -14.19 4.89 3.85
C GLY A 211 -14.72 3.79 2.94
N PHE A 212 -13.85 2.95 2.38
CA PHE A 212 -14.24 1.91 1.42
C PHE A 212 -14.70 0.61 2.09
N ARG A 213 -14.30 0.33 3.33
CA ARG A 213 -14.70 -0.87 4.08
C ARG A 213 -16.22 -1.12 4.12
N PRO A 214 -17.10 -0.14 4.38
CA PRO A 214 -18.55 -0.38 4.35
C PRO A 214 -19.09 -0.61 2.92
N ILE A 215 -18.37 -0.15 1.89
CA ILE A 215 -18.79 -0.18 0.49
C ILE A 215 -18.36 -1.49 -0.20
N LEU A 216 -17.13 -1.92 0.05
CA LEU A 216 -16.52 -3.10 -0.56
C LEU A 216 -16.82 -4.36 0.23
N THR A 217 -18.11 -4.72 0.28
CA THR A 217 -18.57 -5.97 0.91
C THR A 217 -19.47 -6.75 -0.03
N GLN A 218 -19.51 -8.07 0.12
CA GLN A 218 -20.40 -8.92 -0.67
C GLN A 218 -21.88 -8.55 -0.45
N ALA A 219 -22.23 -8.19 0.78
CA ALA A 219 -23.59 -7.76 1.12
C ALA A 219 -23.97 -6.48 0.37
N GLN A 220 -23.07 -5.48 0.34
CA GLN A 220 -23.32 -4.22 -0.35
C GLN A 220 -23.38 -4.41 -1.87
N VAL A 221 -22.49 -5.22 -2.46
CA VAL A 221 -22.52 -5.54 -3.89
C VAL A 221 -23.85 -6.22 -4.28
N ARG A 222 -24.28 -7.24 -3.54
CA ARG A 222 -25.58 -7.91 -3.78
C ARG A 222 -26.75 -6.95 -3.64
N LYS A 223 -26.68 -6.04 -2.67
CA LYS A 223 -27.73 -5.03 -2.46
C LYS A 223 -27.83 -4.06 -3.64
N ILE A 224 -26.71 -3.55 -4.13
CA ILE A 224 -26.66 -2.67 -5.31
C ILE A 224 -27.10 -3.41 -6.57
N GLN A 225 -26.73 -4.68 -6.74
CA GLN A 225 -27.25 -5.53 -7.83
C GLN A 225 -28.77 -5.66 -7.75
N GLY A 226 -29.34 -5.80 -6.54
CA GLY A 226 -30.78 -5.78 -6.33
C GLY A 226 -31.45 -4.48 -6.78
N TYR A 227 -30.83 -3.33 -6.48
CA TYR A 227 -31.31 -2.04 -6.98
C TYR A 227 -31.33 -1.98 -8.50
N PHE A 228 -30.29 -2.51 -9.14
CA PHE A 228 -30.22 -2.55 -10.60
C PHE A 228 -31.38 -3.36 -11.20
N VAL A 229 -31.77 -4.48 -10.59
CA VAL A 229 -32.94 -5.26 -11.03
C VAL A 229 -34.23 -4.43 -10.96
N THR A 230 -34.45 -3.70 -9.85
CA THR A 230 -35.60 -2.79 -9.71
C THR A 230 -35.60 -1.71 -10.79
N LEU A 231 -34.46 -1.09 -11.05
CA LEU A 231 -34.33 -0.04 -12.06
C LEU A 231 -34.57 -0.56 -13.49
N VAL A 232 -34.02 -1.73 -13.84
CA VAL A 232 -34.18 -2.34 -15.17
C VAL A 232 -35.63 -2.76 -15.42
N ALA A 233 -36.29 -3.36 -14.43
CA ALA A 233 -37.69 -3.75 -14.55
C ALA A 233 -38.58 -2.52 -14.75
N ALA A 234 -38.30 -1.43 -14.03
CA ALA A 234 -39.03 -0.18 -14.17
C ALA A 234 -38.79 0.50 -15.52
N ASP A 235 -37.54 0.62 -15.99
CA ASP A 235 -37.23 1.20 -17.31
C ASP A 235 -37.93 0.42 -18.44
N GLY A 236 -37.90 -0.91 -18.38
CA GLY A 236 -38.57 -1.76 -19.35
C GLY A 236 -40.07 -1.48 -19.44
N ASP A 237 -40.76 -1.31 -18.30
CA ASP A 237 -42.19 -1.01 -18.28
C ASP A 237 -42.50 0.47 -18.60
N LEU A 238 -41.64 1.39 -18.14
CA LEU A 238 -41.70 2.83 -18.43
C LEU A 238 -41.67 3.07 -19.94
N ASN A 239 -40.74 2.42 -20.64
CA ASN A 239 -40.54 2.62 -22.07
C ASN A 239 -41.58 1.83 -22.92
N SER A 240 -41.82 0.57 -22.58
CA SER A 240 -42.63 -0.30 -23.46
C SER A 240 -44.14 -0.09 -23.33
N ARG A 241 -44.63 0.37 -22.17
CA ARG A 241 -46.07 0.45 -21.88
C ARG A 241 -46.49 1.80 -21.31
N TYR A 242 -45.80 2.26 -20.27
CA TYR A 242 -46.23 3.45 -19.51
C TYR A 242 -46.21 4.72 -20.36
N ALA A 243 -45.05 5.10 -20.91
CA ALA A 243 -44.92 6.32 -21.69
C ALA A 243 -45.78 6.31 -22.97
N PRO A 244 -45.85 5.22 -23.76
CA PRO A 244 -46.78 5.13 -24.88
C PRO A 244 -48.25 5.30 -24.49
N ALA A 245 -48.68 4.71 -23.36
CA ALA A 245 -50.06 4.82 -22.89
C ALA A 245 -50.38 6.26 -22.46
N VAL A 246 -49.48 6.92 -21.72
CA VAL A 246 -49.65 8.33 -21.33
C VAL A 246 -49.73 9.22 -22.56
N ARG A 247 -48.85 9.06 -23.56
CA ARG A 247 -48.92 9.84 -24.81
C ARG A 247 -50.23 9.66 -25.57
N ALA A 248 -50.80 8.46 -25.55
CA ALA A 248 -52.06 8.16 -26.24
C ALA A 248 -53.27 8.80 -25.53
N ALA A 249 -53.28 8.82 -24.20
CA ALA A 249 -54.37 9.38 -23.40
C ALA A 249 -54.24 10.90 -23.18
N HIS A 250 -53.01 11.40 -23.04
CA HIS A 250 -52.66 12.78 -22.70
C HIS A 250 -51.49 13.26 -23.57
N PRO A 251 -51.73 13.64 -24.84
CA PRO A 251 -50.68 14.11 -25.75
C PRO A 251 -49.91 15.34 -25.26
N GLU A 252 -50.51 16.13 -24.38
CA GLU A 252 -49.94 17.32 -23.74
C GLU A 252 -49.08 17.04 -22.50
N ALA A 253 -49.04 15.79 -22.03
CA ALA A 253 -48.28 15.41 -20.84
C ALA A 253 -46.77 15.61 -21.05
N ASP A 254 -46.10 16.16 -20.03
CA ASP A 254 -44.65 16.29 -20.04
C ASP A 254 -44.00 14.94 -19.73
N LEU A 255 -43.26 14.40 -20.70
CA LEU A 255 -42.52 13.14 -20.59
C LEU A 255 -41.01 13.35 -20.77
N SER A 256 -40.53 14.59 -20.62
CA SER A 256 -39.13 14.94 -20.84
C SER A 256 -38.18 14.12 -19.97
N GLY A 257 -38.48 13.92 -18.68
CA GLY A 257 -37.67 13.10 -17.78
C GLY A 257 -37.57 11.63 -18.23
N LEU A 258 -38.66 11.05 -18.74
CA LEU A 258 -38.65 9.68 -19.28
C LEU A 258 -37.87 9.58 -20.60
N ALA A 259 -37.95 10.60 -21.46
CA ALA A 259 -37.21 10.64 -22.73
C ALA A 259 -35.69 10.77 -22.50
N VAL A 260 -35.27 11.56 -21.50
CA VAL A 260 -33.86 11.66 -21.09
C VAL A 260 -33.38 10.32 -20.52
N LEU A 261 -34.19 9.68 -19.67
CA LEU A 261 -33.88 8.35 -19.13
C LEU A 261 -33.67 7.34 -20.27
N GLU A 262 -34.60 7.24 -21.21
CA GLU A 262 -34.51 6.34 -22.37
C GLU A 262 -33.19 6.52 -23.14
N THR A 263 -32.80 7.77 -23.39
CA THR A 263 -31.56 8.09 -24.12
C THR A 263 -30.30 7.74 -23.31
N ARG A 264 -30.35 7.93 -21.99
CA ARG A 264 -29.20 7.74 -21.08
C ARG A 264 -29.11 6.34 -20.49
N TRP A 265 -30.13 5.50 -20.67
CA TRP A 265 -30.27 4.22 -19.99
C TRP A 265 -29.08 3.28 -20.26
N GLN A 266 -28.75 3.05 -21.53
CA GLN A 266 -27.65 2.16 -21.93
C GLN A 266 -26.28 2.60 -21.37
N PRO A 267 -25.82 3.85 -21.58
CA PRO A 267 -24.53 4.26 -21.03
C PRO A 267 -24.50 4.25 -19.49
N MET A 268 -25.61 4.64 -18.84
CA MET A 268 -25.73 4.60 -17.38
C MET A 268 -25.60 3.17 -16.83
N THR A 269 -26.38 2.24 -17.39
CA THR A 269 -26.36 0.83 -16.95
C THR A 269 -25.03 0.15 -17.19
N SER A 270 -24.37 0.44 -18.32
CA SER A 270 -23.01 -0.05 -18.60
C SER A 270 -22.01 0.43 -17.55
N ARG A 271 -22.03 1.72 -17.18
CA ARG A 271 -21.15 2.26 -16.12
C ARG A 271 -21.41 1.65 -14.76
N PHE A 272 -22.68 1.50 -14.37
CA PHE A 272 -23.03 0.84 -13.11
C PHE A 272 -22.58 -0.63 -13.08
N ALA A 273 -22.81 -1.37 -14.16
CA ALA A 273 -22.38 -2.77 -14.25
C ALA A 273 -20.84 -2.88 -14.15
N ALA A 274 -20.10 -1.98 -14.80
CA ALA A 274 -18.65 -1.95 -14.75
C ALA A 274 -18.12 -1.63 -13.33
N LEU A 275 -18.73 -0.66 -12.64
CA LEU A 275 -18.39 -0.35 -11.25
C LEU A 275 -18.70 -1.52 -10.32
N ILE A 276 -19.88 -2.15 -10.44
CA ILE A 276 -20.27 -3.31 -9.62
C ILE A 276 -19.32 -4.48 -9.88
N GLY A 277 -18.91 -4.70 -11.13
CA GLY A 277 -17.90 -5.70 -11.49
C GLY A 277 -16.58 -5.43 -10.79
N ALA A 278 -16.06 -4.20 -10.90
CA ALA A 278 -14.84 -3.80 -10.20
C ALA A 278 -14.97 -3.94 -8.67
N MET A 279 -16.12 -3.59 -8.08
CA MET A 279 -16.36 -3.81 -6.66
C MET A 279 -16.31 -5.28 -6.29
N ASN A 280 -16.98 -6.15 -7.05
CA ASN A 280 -17.05 -7.58 -6.81
C ASN A 280 -15.68 -8.27 -6.94
N ASP A 281 -14.93 -7.93 -7.99
CA ASP A 281 -13.64 -8.56 -8.28
C ASP A 281 -12.57 -8.17 -7.25
N ASN A 282 -12.75 -7.04 -6.56
CA ASN A 282 -11.78 -6.49 -5.62
C ASN A 282 -12.16 -6.65 -4.13
N ILE A 283 -13.22 -7.39 -3.79
CA ILE A 283 -13.59 -7.63 -2.38
C ILE A 283 -12.45 -8.35 -1.65
N ASP A 284 -11.99 -9.47 -2.21
CA ASP A 284 -10.93 -10.30 -1.60
C ASP A 284 -9.57 -9.58 -1.60
N ASP A 285 -9.39 -8.62 -2.50
CA ASP A 285 -8.18 -7.82 -2.61
C ASP A 285 -8.18 -6.71 -1.56
N PHE A 286 -9.32 -6.04 -1.38
CA PHE A 286 -9.54 -5.09 -0.31
C PHE A 286 -9.37 -5.73 1.07
N ASP A 287 -9.97 -6.90 1.29
CA ASP A 287 -9.85 -7.63 2.56
C ASP A 287 -8.40 -8.02 2.87
N ALA A 288 -7.63 -8.39 1.85
CA ALA A 288 -6.21 -8.70 1.99
C ALA A 288 -5.39 -7.47 2.41
N VAL A 289 -5.65 -6.31 1.81
CA VAL A 289 -5.01 -5.03 2.17
C VAL A 289 -5.41 -4.59 3.58
N ALA A 290 -6.71 -4.67 3.90
CA ALA A 290 -7.22 -4.33 5.22
C ALA A 290 -6.62 -5.25 6.31
N ALA A 291 -6.52 -6.55 6.04
CA ALA A 291 -5.87 -7.50 6.95
C ALA A 291 -4.38 -7.22 7.14
N LEU A 292 -3.68 -6.81 6.08
CA LEU A 292 -2.27 -6.39 6.20
C LEU A 292 -2.14 -5.16 7.09
N ASN A 293 -2.97 -4.14 6.86
CA ASN A 293 -2.98 -2.93 7.66
C ASN A 293 -3.27 -3.23 9.14
N ASP A 294 -4.22 -4.13 9.39
CA ASP A 294 -4.71 -4.45 10.72
C ASP A 294 -3.78 -5.40 11.49
N SER A 295 -2.85 -6.09 10.82
CA SER A 295 -1.90 -7.02 11.44
C SER A 295 -1.01 -6.40 12.52
N THR A 296 -0.83 -5.07 12.48
CA THR A 296 0.00 -4.32 13.42
C THR A 296 -0.81 -3.65 14.53
N LYS A 297 -2.15 -3.71 14.48
CA LYS A 297 -3.04 -3.14 15.51
C LYS A 297 -2.71 -3.59 16.94
N PRO A 298 -2.32 -4.86 17.21
CA PRO A 298 -1.92 -5.30 18.55
C PRO A 298 -0.71 -4.53 19.12
N LEU A 299 0.09 -3.90 18.26
CA LEU A 299 1.25 -3.09 18.63
C LEU A 299 0.90 -1.60 18.85
N GLY A 300 -0.38 -1.22 18.71
CA GLY A 300 -0.86 0.15 18.93
C GLY A 300 -0.83 1.07 17.70
N PHE A 301 -0.51 0.54 16.51
CA PHE A 301 -0.49 1.30 15.25
C PHE A 301 -1.05 0.46 14.09
N THR A 302 -1.24 1.06 12.92
CA THR A 302 -1.68 0.35 11.70
C THR A 302 -0.56 0.32 10.66
N GLY A 303 -0.62 -0.66 9.75
CA GLY A 303 0.43 -0.94 8.79
C GLY A 303 0.71 0.25 7.87
N PHE A 304 -0.35 0.95 7.41
CA PHE A 304 -0.20 2.16 6.61
C PHE A 304 0.49 3.29 7.38
N ARG A 305 0.15 3.51 8.65
CA ARG A 305 0.81 4.54 9.48
C ARG A 305 2.28 4.24 9.74
N ALA A 306 2.63 2.96 9.83
CA ALA A 306 4.02 2.51 10.04
C ALA A 306 4.80 2.27 8.75
N LEU A 307 4.18 2.43 7.58
CA LEU A 307 4.74 1.99 6.29
C LEU A 307 6.16 2.50 6.05
N GLY A 308 6.39 3.81 6.16
CA GLY A 308 7.73 4.39 6.00
C GLY A 308 8.72 3.98 7.10
N TRP A 309 8.24 3.77 8.32
CA TRP A 309 9.08 3.41 9.47
C TRP A 309 9.65 1.99 9.35
N PHE A 310 8.94 1.06 8.70
CA PHE A 310 9.41 -0.29 8.46
C PHE A 310 10.69 -0.37 7.62
N TYR A 311 10.98 0.67 6.83
CA TYR A 311 12.21 0.75 6.04
C TYR A 311 13.27 1.63 6.71
N LEU A 312 12.83 2.77 7.26
CA LEU A 312 13.73 3.75 7.88
C LEU A 312 14.47 3.18 9.09
N VAL A 313 13.77 2.50 10.02
CA VAL A 313 14.38 2.00 11.25
C VAL A 313 15.48 0.96 10.96
N PRO A 314 15.24 -0.09 10.14
CA PRO A 314 16.31 -1.01 9.76
C PRO A 314 17.46 -0.33 9.02
N GLY A 315 17.17 0.62 8.12
CA GLY A 315 18.20 1.36 7.39
C GLY A 315 19.14 2.13 8.32
N VAL A 316 18.59 2.86 9.30
CA VAL A 316 19.37 3.60 10.31
C VAL A 316 20.20 2.65 11.18
N LEU A 317 19.61 1.53 11.62
CA LEU A 317 20.32 0.52 12.41
C LEU A 317 21.51 -0.07 11.64
N VAL A 318 21.32 -0.39 10.36
CA VAL A 318 22.40 -0.90 9.50
C VAL A 318 23.55 0.12 9.41
N LEU A 319 23.23 1.39 9.14
CA LEU A 319 24.26 2.43 9.04
C LEU A 319 25.00 2.64 10.36
N ALA A 320 24.30 2.59 11.50
CA ALA A 320 24.91 2.68 12.82
C ALA A 320 25.86 1.50 13.11
N VAL A 321 25.46 0.27 12.75
CA VAL A 321 26.30 -0.93 12.89
C VAL A 321 27.55 -0.85 12.02
N VAL A 322 27.42 -0.36 10.77
CA VAL A 322 28.57 -0.16 9.89
C VAL A 322 29.51 0.91 10.44
N ALA A 323 29.00 2.06 10.90
CA ALA A 323 29.80 3.15 11.44
C ALA A 323 30.58 2.72 12.71
N THR A 324 29.92 2.05 13.64
CA THR A 324 30.55 1.55 14.88
C THR A 324 31.58 0.45 14.62
N GLY A 325 31.34 -0.40 13.61
CA GLY A 325 32.30 -1.41 13.16
C GLY A 325 33.58 -0.83 12.53
N ILE A 326 33.50 0.36 11.91
CA ILE A 326 34.64 1.06 11.31
C ILE A 326 35.38 1.91 12.34
N GLY A 327 34.67 2.59 13.25
CA GLY A 327 35.23 3.53 14.24
C GLY A 327 36.24 2.91 15.22
N LYS A 328 36.10 1.63 15.57
CA LYS A 328 37.07 0.91 16.42
C LYS A 328 38.47 0.73 15.79
N ARG A 329 38.68 1.10 14.52
CA ARG A 329 40.00 0.99 13.84
C ARG A 329 41.00 2.09 14.17
N HIS A 330 40.59 3.24 14.72
CA HIS A 330 41.47 4.42 14.85
C HIS A 330 41.95 4.73 16.28
N GLY A 331 41.59 3.91 17.28
CA GLY A 331 41.84 4.22 18.69
C GLY A 331 43.18 3.76 19.28
N VAL A 332 44.09 3.14 18.52
CA VAL A 332 45.24 2.40 19.10
C VAL A 332 46.60 3.08 18.85
N THR A 333 46.69 4.22 18.16
CA THR A 333 47.99 4.75 17.68
C THR A 333 48.54 5.99 18.41
N THR A 334 48.07 6.33 19.61
CA THR A 334 48.58 7.51 20.36
C THR A 334 48.80 7.25 21.85
N ALA A 335 49.56 6.22 22.20
CA ALA A 335 50.10 6.05 23.54
C ALA A 335 51.53 5.51 23.45
N GLY A 336 52.48 6.37 23.12
CA GLY A 336 53.87 5.95 22.96
C GLY A 336 54.84 7.03 22.47
N SER A 337 54.72 8.28 22.95
CA SER A 337 55.82 9.24 22.84
C SER A 337 55.73 10.34 23.91
N GLU A 338 55.78 9.98 25.19
CA GLU A 338 56.28 10.91 26.21
C GLU A 338 57.33 10.19 27.03
N GLY A 339 58.58 10.51 26.71
CA GLY A 339 59.78 9.93 27.26
C GLY A 339 60.98 10.70 26.72
N LYS A 340 61.13 11.93 27.20
CA LYS A 340 62.42 12.59 27.43
C LYS A 340 62.24 13.70 28.43
#